data_AF-A0A238KI25-F1
#
_entry.id   AF-A0A238KI25-F1
#
_cell.length_a   1.000
_cell.length_b   1.000
_cell.length_c   1.000
_cell.angle_alpha   90.00
_cell.angle_beta   90.00
_cell.angle_gamma   90.00
#
_symmetry.space_group_name_H-M   'P 1'
#
loop_
_entity.id
_entity.type
_entity.pdbx_description
1 polymer ?
#
loop_
_entity_poly.entity_id
_entity_poly.type
_entity_poly.pdbx_seq_one_letter_code
_entity_poly.pdbx_strand_id
1 'polypeptide(L)' 'MELPIAIALVSLAFAGLAAGLLLGRAPPQTACEGAKCLGLSCATCPNRAAREARHGRG' A
#
# COMPACT_ATOMS: atom_id res chain seq x y z
N MET A 1 -17.90 21.01 -17.47
CA MET A 1 -17.33 21.43 -16.17
C MET A 1 -16.71 20.27 -15.40
N GLU A 2 -17.27 19.06 -15.48
CA GLU A 2 -16.86 17.89 -14.67
C GLU A 2 -15.49 17.29 -15.00
N LEU A 3 -15.14 17.19 -16.29
CA LEU A 3 -13.92 16.52 -16.75
C LEU A 3 -12.60 17.15 -16.23
N PRO A 4 -12.40 18.48 -16.27
CA PRO A 4 -11.17 19.07 -15.74
C PRO A 4 -11.03 18.89 -14.22
N ILE A 5 -12.15 18.89 -13.49
CA ILE A 5 -12.16 18.68 -12.03
C ILE A 5 -11.73 17.25 -11.72
N ALA A 6 -12.26 16.27 -12.44
CA ALA A 6 -11.87 14.87 -12.26
C ALA A 6 -10.36 14.65 -12.52
N ILE A 7 -9.83 15.24 -13.60
CA ILE A 7 -8.40 15.16 -13.94
C ILE A 7 -7.55 15.80 -12.83
N ALA A 8 -7.97 16.96 -12.32
CA ALA A 8 -7.26 17.65 -11.24
C ALA A 8 -7.23 16.81 -9.95
N LEU A 9 -8.35 16.20 -9.56
CA LEU A 9 -8.42 15.37 -8.36
C LEU A 9 -7.57 14.10 -8.47
N VAL A 10 -7.65 13.40 -9.61
CA VAL A 10 -6.87 12.19 -9.84
C VAL A 10 -5.37 12.50 -9.82
N SER A 11 -4.93 13.54 -10.54
CA SER A 11 -3.53 13.95 -10.56
C SER A 11 -3.03 14.38 -9.18
N LEU A 12 -3.83 15.11 -8.41
CA LEU A 12 -3.51 15.49 -7.04
C LEU A 12 -3.37 14.27 -6.11
N ALA A 13 -4.23 13.27 -6.25
CA ALA A 13 -4.15 12.03 -5.48
C ALA A 13 -2.86 11.25 -5.77
N PHE A 14 -2.51 11.09 -7.06
CA PHE A 14 -1.26 10.44 -7.46
C PHE A 14 -0.03 11.22 -7.02
N ALA A 15 -0.06 12.55 -7.10
CA ALA A 15 1.02 13.40 -6.62
C ALA A 15 1.25 13.26 -5.12
N GLY A 16 0.18 13.28 -4.31
CA GLY A 16 0.27 13.06 -2.87
C GLY A 16 0.80 11.67 -2.51
N LEU A 17 0.36 10.64 -3.24
CA LEU A 17 0.85 9.28 -3.07
C LEU A 17 2.34 9.16 -3.40
N ALA A 18 2.76 9.70 -4.54
CA ALA A 18 4.15 9.69 -4.99
C ALA A 18 5.06 10.46 -4.02
N ALA A 19 4.62 11.64 -3.57
CA ALA A 19 5.34 12.41 -2.56
C ALA A 19 5.45 11.63 -1.24
N GLY A 20 4.37 10.99 -0.77
CA GLY A 20 4.39 10.16 0.42
C GLY A 20 5.38 9.00 0.33
N LEU A 21 5.45 8.32 -0.82
CA LEU A 21 6.42 7.25 -1.06
C LEU A 21 7.86 7.79 -1.07
N LEU A 22 8.12 8.91 -1.74
CA LEU A 22 9.45 9.54 -1.80
C LEU A 22 9.94 10.00 -0.41
N LEU A 23 9.03 10.44 0.45
CA LEU A 23 9.34 10.83 1.84
C LEU A 23 9.49 9.63 2.79
N GLY A 24 9.53 8.40 2.27
CA GLY A 24 9.77 7.19 3.07
C GLY A 24 8.55 6.69 3.83
N ARG A 25 7.35 7.18 3.54
CA ARG A 25 6.12 6.64 4.10
C ARG A 25 5.79 5.34 3.37
N ALA A 26 6.26 4.23 3.95
CA ALA A 26 6.01 2.89 3.44
C ALA A 26 4.51 2.66 3.21
N PRO A 27 4.12 1.91 2.17
CA PRO A 27 2.73 1.58 1.93
C PRO A 27 2.13 0.95 3.20
N PRO A 28 0.84 1.18 3.50
CA PRO A 28 0.22 0.65 4.69
C PRO A 28 0.43 -0.86 4.71
N GLN A 29 1.08 -1.33 5.77
CA GLN A 29 1.50 -2.72 5.96
C GLN A 29 0.27 -3.57 6.35
N THR A 30 -0.72 -3.61 5.48
CA THR A 30 -2.10 -4.09 5.73
C THR A 30 -2.24 -5.61 5.93
N ALA A 31 -1.16 -6.34 6.22
CA ALA A 31 -1.19 -7.81 6.23
C ALA A 31 -0.64 -8.47 7.49
N CYS A 32 0.59 -8.13 7.89
CA CYS A 32 1.28 -8.77 9.01
C CYS A 32 1.41 -7.87 10.24
N GLU A 33 1.01 -6.59 10.17
CA GLU A 33 1.09 -5.70 11.34
C GLU A 33 0.19 -6.16 12.48
N GLY A 34 -1.02 -6.65 12.19
CA GLY A 34 -1.90 -7.22 13.21
C GLY A 34 -1.25 -8.41 13.92
N ALA A 35 -0.61 -9.31 13.17
CA ALA A 35 0.13 -10.44 13.74
C ALA A 35 1.34 -9.98 14.57
N LYS A 36 2.02 -8.91 14.16
CA LYS A 36 3.15 -8.31 14.89
C LYS A 36 2.69 -7.67 16.21
N CYS A 37 1.53 -7.00 16.24
CA CYS A 37 0.91 -6.51 17.48
C CYS A 37 0.49 -7.65 18.43
N LEU A 38 0.18 -8.83 17.89
CA LEU A 38 -0.18 -10.02 18.67
C LEU A 38 1.03 -10.90 19.05
N GLY A 39 2.26 -10.50 18.71
CA GLY A 39 3.47 -11.28 18.98
C GLY A 39 3.59 -12.57 18.14
N LEU A 40 2.80 -12.71 17.08
CA LEU A 40 2.79 -13.86 16.20
C LEU A 40 3.75 -13.66 15.02
N SER A 41 4.52 -14.70 14.70
CA SER A 41 5.42 -14.69 13.54
C SER A 41 4.61 -14.55 12.24
N CYS A 42 5.05 -13.67 11.33
CA CYS A 42 4.45 -13.46 10.00
C CYS A 42 4.45 -14.74 9.13
N ALA A 43 5.15 -15.80 9.56
CA ALA A 43 5.00 -17.16 9.04
C ALA A 43 3.57 -17.73 9.18
N THR A 44 2.78 -17.24 10.14
CA THR A 44 1.41 -17.67 10.43
C THR A 44 0.37 -16.91 9.61
N CYS A 45 0.78 -15.95 8.78
CA CYS A 45 -0.18 -15.16 8.01
C CYS A 45 -0.86 -16.07 6.96
N PRO A 46 -2.18 -16.32 7.06
CA PRO A 46 -2.87 -17.28 6.21
C PRO A 46 -2.84 -16.91 4.73
N ASN A 47 -2.50 -15.65 4.41
CA ASN A 47 -2.43 -15.13 3.06
C ASN A 47 -0.99 -14.93 2.53
N ARG A 48 0.03 -15.54 3.16
CA ARG A 48 1.44 -15.38 2.78
C ARG A 48 1.70 -15.77 1.33
N ALA A 49 1.22 -16.95 0.90
CA ALA A 49 1.45 -17.47 -0.45
C ALA A 49 0.84 -16.58 -1.56
N ALA A 50 -0.32 -15.98 -1.31
CA ALA A 50 -0.95 -15.07 -2.28
C ALA A 50 -0.25 -13.69 -2.35
N ARG A 51 0.56 -13.33 -1.34
CA ARG A 51 1.31 -12.07 -1.30
C ARG A 51 2.68 -12.16 -1.96
N GLU A 52 3.36 -13.30 -1.83
CA GLU A 52 4.61 -13.57 -2.56
C GLU A 52 4.36 -13.51 -4.09
N ALA A 53 3.18 -13.95 -4.56
CA ALA A 53 2.75 -13.82 -5.96
C ALA A 53 2.46 -12.37 -6.43
N ARG A 54 2.22 -11.41 -5.51
CA ARG A 54 1.98 -9.99 -5.84
C ARG A 54 3.20 -9.09 -5.61
N HIS A 55 4.23 -9.58 -4.90
CA HIS A 55 5.47 -8.84 -4.60
C HIS A 55 6.61 -9.13 -5.60
N GLY A 56 6.40 -10.02 -6.57
CA GLY A 56 7.35 -10.31 -7.67
C GLY A 56 7.19 -9.44 -8.91
N ARG A 57 6.70 -8.19 -8.78
CA ARG A 57 6.66 -7.24 -9.91
C ARG A 57 6.98 -5.82 -9.42
N GLY A 58 8.27 -5.55 -9.31
CA GLY A 58 8.86 -4.27 -8.93
C GLY A 58 10.36 -4.44 -8.77
#